data_AF-A0A836ISD7-F1
#
_entry.id   AF-A0A836ISD7-F1
#
_cell.length_a   1.000
_cell.length_b   1.000
_cell.length_c   1.000
_cell.angle_alpha   90.00
_cell.angle_beta   90.00
_cell.angle_gamma   90.00
#
_symmetry.space_group_name_H-M   'P 1'
#
loop_
_entity.id
_entity.type
_entity.pdbx_description
1 polymer ?
#
loop_
_entity_poly.entity_id
_entity_poly.type
_entity_poly.pdbx_seq_one_letter_code
_entity_poly.pdbx_strand_id
1 'polypeptide(L)'
;MPPLRGTTLDCSQAVLRLPVYVAAKQGLQRMQNKPLEPLTFRMVQQCIRDYFMRDLDDETELQNDRYILTDAHVEQFLYRIVQRADKKAAFILAEVWGVSRDPSRKLSDRLVAVLTRRQHVLLQGTELTLMELKERVLLAARLREPLTVSDVRQLAFQLGPNNRALVEDWLRSRPEGDAVDSLALWIALRDKVQQRFGAFSFSGAYYPTVLDDLIDKDERAQSSMAYTPKSGMPTQSVRARVCEELFIFTIFCGVPLSLDVYFLAVALLDRFLALRDTPKEELRLYSMASLLLASKCDHSWPTLDPRFVAVKMKLPQEKIMTAEEEIVQALQFDMSISTLHHFCEALVLHQDPPASPEQRHLLEYLIASLSIHTYYGQYKQSCLAAAALHSSRHAARLATGELSESVCALLPVLYAALQKNNVERSPGNLLRQIYAQPERHAVSLVSTAILFPSLSCRSSLNTDP
;
A
#
# COMPACT_ATOMS: atom_id res chain seq x y z
N MET A 1 -4.33 36.64 -72.57
CA MET A 1 -3.70 35.44 -72.01
C MET A 1 -2.17 35.58 -72.17
N PRO A 2 -1.42 36.02 -71.15
CA PRO A 2 0.04 35.97 -71.19
C PRO A 2 0.57 34.62 -70.64
N PRO A 3 1.79 34.21 -71.00
CA PRO A 3 2.24 32.82 -70.94
C PRO A 3 2.97 32.45 -69.64
N LEU A 4 2.92 31.16 -69.31
CA LEU A 4 3.59 30.50 -68.19
C LEU A 4 5.12 30.54 -68.33
N ARG A 5 5.80 31.05 -67.29
CA ARG A 5 7.24 30.83 -67.08
C ARG A 5 7.42 29.63 -66.14
N GLY A 6 8.06 28.57 -66.64
CA GLY A 6 8.45 27.42 -65.82
C GLY A 6 9.69 27.76 -64.98
N THR A 7 9.58 27.52 -63.67
CA THR A 7 10.70 27.52 -62.73
C THR A 7 11.19 26.08 -62.56
N THR A 8 12.39 25.79 -63.06
CA THR A 8 13.14 24.58 -62.70
C THR A 8 13.67 24.74 -61.27
N LEU A 9 13.21 23.89 -60.35
CA LEU A 9 13.74 23.82 -58.98
C LEU A 9 15.14 23.20 -58.98
N ASP A 10 16.10 23.92 -58.38
CA ASP A 10 17.46 23.47 -58.13
C ASP A 10 17.46 22.50 -56.93
N CYS A 11 17.58 21.20 -57.21
CA CYS A 11 17.55 20.14 -56.20
C CYS A 11 18.90 19.94 -55.47
N SER A 12 19.91 20.79 -55.71
CA SER A 12 21.25 20.64 -55.10
C SER A 12 21.29 20.91 -53.58
N GLN A 13 20.24 21.50 -53.00
CA GLN A 13 20.10 21.75 -51.56
C GLN A 13 19.06 20.87 -50.84
N ALA A 14 18.56 19.81 -51.49
CA ALA A 14 17.71 18.84 -50.83
C ALA A 14 18.55 18.00 -49.83
N VAL A 15 18.70 18.52 -48.60
CA VAL A 15 19.17 17.73 -47.47
C VAL A 15 18.21 16.55 -47.33
N LEU A 16 18.66 15.37 -47.79
CA LEU A 16 17.96 14.11 -47.59
C LEU A 16 17.78 13.93 -46.08
N ARG A 17 16.60 14.30 -45.56
CA ARG A 17 16.19 13.93 -44.21
C ARG A 17 16.30 12.42 -44.16
N LEU A 18 17.14 11.93 -43.27
CA LEU A 18 17.25 10.50 -42.96
C LEU A 18 15.84 9.94 -42.79
N PRO A 19 15.48 8.84 -43.50
CA PRO A 19 14.19 8.22 -43.35
C PRO A 19 13.94 7.96 -41.86
N VAL A 20 12.70 8.19 -41.39
CA VAL A 20 12.33 8.12 -39.96
C VAL A 20 12.81 6.80 -39.31
N TYR A 21 12.82 5.70 -40.06
CA TYR A 21 13.33 4.41 -39.61
C TYR A 21 14.85 4.38 -39.38
N VAL A 22 15.64 5.10 -40.18
CA VAL A 22 17.10 5.19 -40.01
C VAL A 22 17.43 6.09 -38.82
N ALA A 23 16.70 7.19 -38.63
CA ALA A 23 16.79 8.02 -37.42
C ALA A 23 16.37 7.24 -36.16
N ALA A 24 15.33 6.39 -36.26
CA ALA A 24 14.90 5.50 -35.19
C ALA A 24 15.93 4.39 -34.91
N LYS A 25 16.57 3.81 -35.94
CA LYS A 25 17.63 2.79 -35.80
C LYS A 25 18.92 3.38 -35.21
N GLN A 26 19.29 4.60 -35.61
CA GLN A 26 20.40 5.35 -35.01
C GLN A 26 20.04 5.83 -33.59
N GLY A 27 18.78 6.16 -33.32
CA GLY A 27 18.24 6.41 -31.98
C GLY A 27 18.31 5.18 -31.08
N LEU A 28 17.96 4.00 -31.59
CA LEU A 28 18.09 2.71 -30.91
C LEU A 28 19.56 2.36 -30.64
N GLN A 29 20.46 2.59 -31.59
CA GLN A 29 21.91 2.40 -31.41
C GLN A 29 22.51 3.41 -30.41
N ARG A 30 22.00 4.65 -30.35
CA ARG A 30 22.36 5.63 -29.30
C ARG A 30 21.79 5.24 -27.94
N MET A 31 20.63 4.59 -27.88
CA MET A 31 20.05 4.03 -26.64
C MET A 31 20.79 2.79 -26.15
N GLN A 32 21.42 2.01 -27.04
CA GLN A 32 22.30 0.89 -26.66
C GLN A 32 23.61 1.34 -25.97
N ASN A 33 24.02 2.60 -26.16
CA ASN A 33 25.23 3.18 -25.56
C ASN A 33 24.96 4.20 -24.44
N LYS A 34 23.70 4.40 -24.03
CA LYS A 34 23.42 5.14 -22.80
C LYS A 34 23.66 4.20 -21.61
N PRO A 35 24.37 4.63 -20.55
CA PRO A 35 24.37 3.86 -19.32
C PRO A 35 22.92 3.68 -18.88
N LEU A 36 22.50 2.42 -18.74
CA LEU A 36 21.15 2.09 -18.29
C LEU A 36 20.90 2.78 -16.96
N GLU A 37 19.71 3.35 -16.77
CA GLU A 37 19.34 3.97 -15.50
C GLU A 37 19.50 2.95 -14.35
N PRO A 38 20.00 3.41 -13.20
CA PRO A 38 20.17 2.54 -12.04
C PRO A 38 18.81 2.06 -11.55
N LEU A 39 18.77 0.81 -11.11
CA LEU A 39 17.58 0.14 -10.61
C LEU A 39 17.35 0.52 -9.15
N THR A 40 16.16 1.02 -8.85
CA THR A 40 15.71 1.17 -7.46
C THR A 40 15.45 -0.19 -6.84
N PHE A 41 15.38 -0.26 -5.50
CA PHE A 41 15.12 -1.53 -4.81
C PHE A 41 13.82 -2.20 -5.28
N ARG A 42 12.76 -1.41 -5.51
CA ARG A 42 11.51 -1.88 -6.10
C ARG A 42 11.73 -2.55 -7.44
N MET A 43 12.45 -1.90 -8.36
CA MET A 43 12.70 -2.45 -9.69
C MET A 43 13.46 -3.77 -9.60
N VAL A 44 14.42 -3.86 -8.67
CA VAL A 44 15.12 -5.13 -8.38
C VAL A 44 14.14 -6.20 -7.88
N GLN A 45 13.30 -5.89 -6.88
CA GLN A 45 12.29 -6.81 -6.36
C GLN A 45 11.31 -7.26 -7.45
N GLN A 46 10.83 -6.34 -8.30
CA GLN A 46 9.93 -6.65 -9.41
C GLN A 46 10.61 -7.55 -10.43
N CYS A 47 11.87 -7.30 -10.80
CA CYS A 47 12.61 -8.18 -11.69
C CYS A 47 12.75 -9.60 -11.12
N ILE A 48 13.05 -9.72 -9.82
CA ILE A 48 13.12 -11.03 -9.13
C ILE A 48 11.76 -11.72 -9.17
N ARG A 49 10.67 -10.99 -8.86
CA ARG A 49 9.30 -11.52 -8.86
C ARG A 49 8.86 -11.95 -10.26
N ASP A 50 9.07 -11.11 -11.27
CA ASP A 50 8.72 -11.38 -12.67
C ASP A 50 9.51 -12.55 -13.26
N TYR A 51 10.69 -12.86 -12.74
CA TYR A 51 11.52 -13.95 -13.25
C TYR A 51 11.29 -15.26 -12.48
N PHE A 52 11.20 -15.20 -11.15
CA PHE A 52 11.15 -16.40 -10.30
C PHE A 52 9.75 -16.76 -9.77
N MET A 53 8.77 -15.85 -9.82
CA MET A 53 7.46 -15.99 -9.16
C MET A 53 6.25 -15.87 -10.11
N ARG A 54 6.43 -16.05 -11.43
CA ARG A 54 5.31 -16.02 -12.38
C ARG A 54 4.32 -17.15 -12.08
N ASP A 55 3.03 -16.86 -11.98
CA ASP A 55 1.97 -17.81 -11.57
C ASP A 55 1.20 -18.46 -12.77
N LEU A 56 1.58 -18.22 -14.03
CA LEU A 56 0.66 -18.48 -15.17
C LEU A 56 0.52 -19.95 -15.58
N ASP A 57 1.49 -20.84 -15.29
CA ASP A 57 1.35 -22.28 -15.57
C ASP A 57 2.31 -23.17 -14.75
N ASP A 58 2.63 -22.76 -13.52
CA ASP A 58 3.67 -23.38 -12.69
C ASP A 58 3.48 -24.87 -12.44
N GLU A 59 2.25 -25.37 -12.38
CA GLU A 59 1.98 -26.80 -12.22
C GLU A 59 2.55 -27.62 -13.38
N THR A 60 2.20 -27.24 -14.60
CA THR A 60 2.63 -27.96 -15.80
C THR A 60 4.12 -27.71 -16.06
N GLU A 61 4.62 -26.53 -15.71
CA GLU A 61 6.02 -26.14 -15.84
C GLU A 61 6.94 -26.87 -14.85
N LEU A 62 6.52 -27.04 -13.59
CA LEU A 62 7.23 -27.81 -12.57
C LEU A 62 7.20 -29.32 -12.86
N GLN A 63 6.06 -29.85 -13.31
CA GLN A 63 5.95 -31.28 -13.69
C GLN A 63 6.83 -31.63 -14.90
N ASN A 64 7.01 -30.70 -15.84
CA ASN A 64 7.83 -30.91 -17.04
C ASN A 64 9.29 -30.47 -16.86
N ASP A 65 9.73 -30.15 -15.64
CA ASP A 65 11.10 -29.71 -15.34
C ASP A 65 11.55 -28.45 -16.15
N ARG A 66 10.62 -27.68 -16.74
CA ARG A 66 10.95 -26.62 -17.72
C ARG A 66 11.57 -25.36 -17.10
N TYR A 67 11.31 -25.10 -15.82
CA TYR A 67 11.71 -23.88 -15.12
C TYR A 67 12.45 -24.14 -13.81
N ILE A 68 13.24 -25.22 -13.77
CA ILE A 68 14.14 -25.47 -12.65
C ILE A 68 15.24 -24.43 -12.64
N LEU A 69 15.43 -23.83 -11.47
CA LEU A 69 16.45 -22.86 -11.20
C LEU A 69 17.66 -23.60 -10.64
N THR A 70 18.83 -23.34 -11.22
CA THR A 70 20.11 -23.76 -10.63
C THR A 70 20.71 -22.58 -9.87
N ASP A 71 21.52 -22.86 -8.85
CA ASP A 71 22.23 -21.81 -8.10
C ASP A 71 23.01 -20.88 -9.03
N ALA A 72 23.69 -21.45 -10.04
CA ALA A 72 24.42 -20.69 -11.04
C ALA A 72 23.51 -19.75 -11.86
N HIS A 73 22.31 -20.18 -12.23
CA HIS A 73 21.34 -19.33 -12.95
C HIS A 73 20.88 -18.16 -12.07
N VAL A 74 20.57 -18.43 -10.79
CA VAL A 74 20.13 -17.39 -9.85
C VAL A 74 21.25 -16.39 -9.60
N GLU A 75 22.47 -16.85 -9.34
CA GLU A 75 23.63 -15.99 -9.13
C GLU A 75 23.92 -15.11 -10.34
N GLN A 76 23.90 -15.66 -11.56
CA GLN A 76 24.10 -14.89 -12.79
C GLN A 76 23.02 -13.83 -12.99
N PHE A 77 21.76 -14.16 -12.71
CA PHE A 77 20.64 -13.21 -12.82
C PHE A 77 20.78 -12.08 -11.80
N LEU A 78 21.00 -12.43 -10.53
CA LEU A 78 21.16 -11.46 -9.44
C LEU A 78 22.37 -10.57 -9.66
N TYR A 79 23.51 -11.11 -10.08
CA TYR A 79 24.73 -10.35 -10.37
C TYR A 79 24.46 -9.21 -11.36
N ARG A 80 23.75 -9.50 -12.46
CA ARG A 80 23.41 -8.48 -13.48
C ARG A 80 22.52 -7.36 -12.93
N ILE A 81 21.60 -7.70 -12.03
CA ILE A 81 20.64 -6.74 -11.46
C ILE A 81 21.27 -5.91 -10.36
N VAL A 82 22.04 -6.55 -9.45
CA VAL A 82 22.76 -5.89 -8.36
C VAL A 82 23.79 -4.91 -8.89
N GLN A 83 24.48 -5.22 -9.99
CA GLN A 83 25.40 -4.28 -10.65
C GLN A 83 24.73 -2.98 -11.11
N ARG A 84 23.44 -3.04 -11.42
CA ARG A 84 22.65 -1.88 -11.83
C ARG A 84 21.94 -1.22 -10.66
N ALA A 85 21.97 -1.79 -9.46
CA ALA A 85 21.27 -1.25 -8.31
C ALA A 85 21.82 0.13 -7.90
N ASP A 86 20.93 1.06 -7.55
CA ASP A 86 21.36 2.32 -6.95
C ASP A 86 22.00 2.09 -5.55
N LYS A 87 22.61 3.13 -4.98
CA LYS A 87 23.30 3.01 -3.68
C LYS A 87 22.38 2.54 -2.54
N LYS A 88 21.11 2.96 -2.53
CA LYS A 88 20.14 2.62 -1.48
C LYS A 88 19.68 1.16 -1.65
N ALA A 89 19.42 0.75 -2.88
CA ALA A 89 19.07 -0.62 -3.24
C ALA A 89 20.23 -1.58 -2.94
N ALA A 90 21.47 -1.22 -3.29
CA ALA A 90 22.66 -2.01 -2.98
C ALA A 90 22.86 -2.17 -1.47
N PHE A 91 22.61 -1.12 -0.68
CA PHE A 91 22.66 -1.21 0.79
C PHE A 91 21.61 -2.17 1.35
N ILE A 92 20.35 -2.06 0.93
CA ILE A 92 19.27 -2.94 1.37
C ILE A 92 19.54 -4.39 0.96
N LEU A 93 20.00 -4.60 -0.27
CA LEU A 93 20.38 -5.94 -0.77
C LEU A 93 21.55 -6.49 0.03
N ALA A 94 22.57 -5.68 0.34
CA ALA A 94 23.69 -6.09 1.16
C ALA A 94 23.28 -6.38 2.62
N GLU A 95 22.26 -5.71 3.16
CA GLU A 95 21.71 -6.05 4.46
C GLU A 95 21.01 -7.42 4.42
N VAL A 96 20.11 -7.64 3.47
CA VAL A 96 19.36 -8.90 3.35
C VAL A 96 20.27 -10.08 3.00
N TRP A 97 21.24 -9.87 2.10
CA TRP A 97 22.16 -10.90 1.60
C TRP A 97 23.41 -11.04 2.47
N GLY A 98 23.89 -9.96 3.08
CA GLY A 98 25.11 -9.91 3.90
C GLY A 98 24.91 -10.34 5.35
N VAL A 99 23.71 -10.12 5.94
CA VAL A 99 23.30 -10.78 7.19
C VAL A 99 23.13 -12.29 6.97
N SER A 100 23.00 -12.73 5.72
CA SER A 100 22.86 -14.12 5.29
C SER A 100 24.19 -14.78 4.85
N ARG A 101 25.27 -14.59 5.61
CA ARG A 101 26.48 -15.44 5.50
C ARG A 101 26.36 -16.75 6.30
N ASP A 102 25.17 -17.09 6.79
CA ASP A 102 24.91 -18.41 7.32
C ASP A 102 24.80 -19.40 6.14
N PRO A 103 25.79 -20.30 5.96
CA PRO A 103 25.77 -21.27 4.88
C PRO A 103 24.61 -22.27 5.02
N SER A 104 23.95 -22.34 6.19
CA SER A 104 22.80 -23.23 6.41
C SER A 104 21.49 -22.71 5.82
N ARG A 105 21.40 -21.41 5.50
CA ARG A 105 20.16 -20.81 5.00
C ARG A 105 19.99 -21.06 3.50
N LYS A 106 18.90 -21.72 3.13
CA LYS A 106 18.51 -22.06 1.76
C LYS A 106 18.42 -20.81 0.86
N LEU A 107 18.67 -20.98 -0.44
CA LEU A 107 18.61 -19.89 -1.42
C LEU A 107 17.17 -19.40 -1.61
N SER A 108 16.17 -20.29 -1.52
CA SER A 108 14.76 -19.92 -1.52
C SER A 108 14.43 -18.91 -0.41
N ASP A 109 14.88 -19.15 0.82
CA ASP A 109 14.65 -18.27 1.97
C ASP A 109 15.28 -16.89 1.77
N ARG A 110 16.45 -16.81 1.13
CA ARG A 110 17.14 -15.55 0.83
C ARG A 110 16.37 -14.75 -0.23
N LEU A 111 15.89 -15.42 -1.27
CA LEU A 111 15.07 -14.78 -2.30
C LEU A 111 13.75 -14.26 -1.74
N VAL A 112 13.04 -15.06 -0.92
CA VAL A 112 11.82 -14.60 -0.26
C VAL A 112 12.11 -13.42 0.66
N ALA A 113 13.19 -13.44 1.44
CA ALA A 113 13.55 -12.32 2.31
C ALA A 113 13.76 -11.01 1.52
N VAL A 114 14.26 -11.06 0.27
CA VAL A 114 14.31 -9.89 -0.61
C VAL A 114 12.92 -9.51 -1.11
N LEU A 115 12.12 -10.48 -1.56
CA LEU A 115 10.78 -10.25 -2.09
C LEU A 115 9.82 -9.66 -1.05
N THR A 116 9.91 -10.06 0.21
CA THR A 116 9.00 -9.63 1.28
C THR A 116 9.57 -8.50 2.14
N ARG A 117 10.79 -8.02 1.88
CA ARG A 117 11.51 -7.05 2.74
C ARG A 117 10.66 -5.85 3.14
N ARG A 118 10.02 -5.16 2.18
CA ARG A 118 9.21 -3.96 2.45
C ARG A 118 7.98 -4.27 3.29
N GLN A 119 7.31 -5.36 2.98
CA GLN A 119 6.12 -5.83 3.69
C GLN A 119 6.47 -6.26 5.12
N HIS A 120 7.58 -6.99 5.28
CA HIS A 120 8.07 -7.43 6.59
C HIS A 120 8.45 -6.28 7.50
N VAL A 121 9.04 -5.19 6.97
CA VAL A 121 9.31 -3.97 7.75
C VAL A 121 8.01 -3.29 8.21
N LEU A 122 6.96 -3.30 7.38
CA LEU A 122 5.67 -2.71 7.74
C LEU A 122 4.88 -3.59 8.74
N LEU A 123 4.92 -4.90 8.55
CA LEU A 123 4.20 -5.91 9.33
C LEU A 123 5.08 -6.55 10.41
N GLN A 124 6.17 -5.89 10.79
CA GLN A 124 7.04 -6.41 11.84
C GLN A 124 6.24 -6.57 13.14
N GLY A 125 6.34 -7.76 13.74
CA GLY A 125 5.57 -8.12 14.93
C GLY A 125 4.21 -8.78 14.63
N THR A 126 3.85 -9.03 13.38
CA THR A 126 2.71 -9.91 13.04
C THR A 126 3.17 -11.31 12.65
N GLU A 127 2.22 -12.25 12.60
CA GLU A 127 2.44 -13.59 12.04
C GLU A 127 2.92 -13.57 10.58
N LEU A 128 3.59 -14.65 10.20
CA LEU A 128 3.93 -14.96 8.81
C LEU A 128 2.63 -15.12 8.00
N THR A 129 2.57 -14.50 6.82
CA THR A 129 1.40 -14.64 5.95
C THR A 129 1.41 -15.98 5.22
N LEU A 130 0.22 -16.52 4.94
CA LEU A 130 0.08 -17.72 4.10
C LEU A 130 0.67 -17.53 2.69
N MET A 131 0.65 -16.29 2.19
CA MET A 131 1.26 -15.92 0.90
C MET A 131 2.78 -16.10 0.94
N GLU A 132 3.45 -15.62 1.99
CA GLU A 132 4.89 -15.78 2.13
C GLU A 132 5.30 -17.26 2.23
N LEU A 133 4.51 -18.09 2.93
CA LEU A 133 4.72 -19.54 2.93
C LEU A 133 4.57 -20.14 1.52
N LYS A 134 3.52 -19.76 0.77
CA LYS A 134 3.32 -20.19 -0.62
C LYS A 134 4.57 -19.88 -1.46
N GLU A 135 5.10 -18.66 -1.33
CA GLU A 135 6.27 -18.21 -2.09
C GLU A 135 7.55 -19.00 -1.72
N ARG A 136 7.77 -19.28 -0.43
CA ARG A 136 8.90 -20.11 0.02
C ARG A 136 8.83 -21.52 -0.54
N VAL A 137 7.65 -22.16 -0.48
CA VAL A 137 7.46 -23.53 -1.00
C VAL A 137 7.64 -23.58 -2.52
N LEU A 138 7.14 -22.57 -3.25
CA LEU A 138 7.34 -22.47 -4.70
C LEU A 138 8.82 -22.41 -5.07
N LEU A 139 9.58 -21.52 -4.42
CA LEU A 139 11.00 -21.34 -4.71
C LEU A 139 11.81 -22.57 -4.35
N ALA A 140 11.51 -23.23 -3.22
CA ALA A 140 12.16 -24.47 -2.85
C ALA A 140 11.90 -25.58 -3.90
N ALA A 141 10.67 -25.68 -4.42
CA ALA A 141 10.34 -26.61 -5.51
C ALA A 141 11.13 -26.29 -6.79
N ARG A 142 11.19 -25.00 -7.20
CA ARG A 142 11.94 -24.57 -8.39
C ARG A 142 13.44 -24.76 -8.27
N LEU A 143 14.00 -24.61 -7.07
CA LEU A 143 15.43 -24.78 -6.78
C LEU A 143 15.83 -26.23 -6.45
N ARG A 144 14.86 -27.16 -6.39
CA ARG A 144 15.06 -28.55 -5.94
C ARG A 144 15.69 -28.64 -4.55
N GLU A 145 15.36 -27.69 -3.68
CA GLU A 145 15.78 -27.73 -2.28
C GLU A 145 14.86 -28.68 -1.51
N PRO A 146 15.39 -29.65 -0.74
CA PRO A 146 14.57 -30.59 0.00
C PRO A 146 13.80 -29.85 1.11
N LEU A 147 12.50 -30.13 1.22
CA LEU A 147 11.64 -29.68 2.32
C LEU A 147 11.32 -30.87 3.22
N THR A 148 11.69 -30.76 4.49
CA THR A 148 11.33 -31.78 5.49
C THR A 148 10.02 -31.43 6.20
N VAL A 149 9.39 -32.42 6.83
CA VAL A 149 8.21 -32.19 7.69
C VAL A 149 8.57 -31.25 8.85
N SER A 150 9.80 -31.35 9.38
CA SER A 150 10.31 -30.45 10.40
C SER A 150 10.38 -28.99 9.91
N ASP A 151 10.92 -28.76 8.70
CA ASP A 151 11.02 -27.43 8.10
C ASP A 151 9.63 -26.79 7.97
N VAL A 152 8.66 -27.54 7.44
CA VAL A 152 7.28 -27.04 7.26
C VAL A 152 6.62 -26.75 8.61
N ARG A 153 6.85 -27.58 9.64
CA ARG A 153 6.33 -27.32 10.99
C ARG A 153 6.95 -26.09 11.62
N GLN A 154 8.24 -25.85 11.42
CA GLN A 154 8.91 -24.64 11.91
C GLN A 154 8.35 -23.38 11.24
N LEU A 155 8.09 -23.44 9.93
CA LEU A 155 7.43 -22.36 9.20
C LEU A 155 5.97 -22.17 9.66
N ALA A 156 5.24 -23.26 9.87
CA ALA A 156 3.85 -23.23 10.33
C ALA A 156 3.72 -22.64 11.74
N PHE A 157 4.72 -22.81 12.60
CA PHE A 157 4.75 -22.18 13.93
C PHE A 157 4.75 -20.64 13.87
N GLN A 158 5.28 -20.07 12.79
CA GLN A 158 5.31 -18.62 12.58
C GLN A 158 3.99 -18.08 11.98
N LEU A 159 3.10 -18.94 11.49
CA LEU A 159 1.80 -18.56 10.97
C LEU A 159 0.81 -18.29 12.12
N GLY A 160 -0.27 -17.58 11.81
CA GLY A 160 -1.42 -17.48 12.70
C GLY A 160 -2.12 -18.83 12.92
N PRO A 161 -3.04 -18.90 13.89
CA PRO A 161 -3.63 -20.15 14.37
C PRO A 161 -4.42 -20.92 13.31
N ASN A 162 -5.17 -20.25 12.43
CA ASN A 162 -5.99 -20.96 11.43
C ASN A 162 -5.11 -21.46 10.29
N ASN A 163 -4.16 -20.64 9.85
CA ASN A 163 -3.21 -21.01 8.80
C ASN A 163 -2.30 -22.16 9.26
N ARG A 164 -1.87 -22.11 10.52
CA ARG A 164 -1.10 -23.18 11.14
C ARG A 164 -1.89 -24.48 11.18
N ALA A 165 -3.14 -24.44 11.66
CA ALA A 165 -4.00 -25.63 11.71
C ALA A 165 -4.18 -26.25 10.31
N LEU A 166 -4.42 -25.41 9.30
CA LEU A 166 -4.53 -25.83 7.90
C LEU A 166 -3.29 -26.58 7.41
N VAL A 167 -2.10 -26.04 7.67
CA VAL A 167 -0.83 -26.68 7.26
C VAL A 167 -0.60 -27.97 8.05
N GLU A 168 -0.88 -28.00 9.35
CA GLU A 168 -0.75 -29.20 10.17
C GLU A 168 -1.73 -30.30 9.73
N ASP A 169 -2.97 -29.96 9.39
CA ASP A 169 -3.97 -30.90 8.87
C ASP A 169 -3.53 -31.48 7.52
N TRP A 170 -2.98 -30.64 6.63
CA TRP A 170 -2.40 -31.10 5.36
C TRP A 170 -1.27 -32.11 5.60
N LEU A 171 -0.36 -31.82 6.54
CA LEU A 171 0.74 -32.73 6.90
C LEU A 171 0.23 -34.06 7.48
N ARG A 172 -0.82 -34.04 8.31
CA ARG A 172 -1.40 -35.27 8.89
C ARG A 172 -2.08 -36.15 7.84
N SER A 173 -2.60 -35.56 6.77
CA SER A 173 -3.31 -36.29 5.71
C SER A 173 -2.39 -37.10 4.78
N ARG A 174 -1.07 -36.89 4.84
CA ARG A 174 -0.07 -37.53 3.96
C ARG A 174 1.12 -38.10 4.74
N PRO A 175 0.92 -39.20 5.47
CA PRO A 175 1.94 -39.79 6.33
C PRO A 175 2.92 -40.67 5.52
N GLU A 176 3.77 -40.08 4.69
CA GLU A 176 4.84 -40.84 4.02
C GLU A 176 6.18 -40.11 4.15
N GLY A 177 7.05 -40.62 5.02
CA GLY A 177 8.43 -40.18 5.18
C GLY A 177 8.62 -38.79 5.83
N ASP A 178 9.88 -38.39 5.98
CA ASP A 178 10.26 -37.05 6.46
C ASP A 178 10.30 -36.01 5.32
N ALA A 179 10.28 -36.46 4.06
CA ALA A 179 10.29 -35.60 2.88
C ALA A 179 8.88 -35.11 2.52
N VAL A 180 8.76 -33.82 2.18
CA VAL A 180 7.50 -33.19 1.78
C VAL A 180 7.47 -32.99 0.27
N ASP A 181 6.39 -33.44 -0.37
CA ASP A 181 6.08 -33.08 -1.75
C ASP A 181 5.79 -31.57 -1.84
N SER A 182 6.79 -30.83 -2.29
CA SER A 182 6.77 -29.37 -2.37
C SER A 182 5.75 -28.87 -3.40
N LEU A 183 5.57 -29.59 -4.51
CA LEU A 183 4.60 -29.21 -5.54
C LEU A 183 3.18 -29.34 -4.99
N ALA A 184 2.87 -30.48 -4.37
CA ALA A 184 1.53 -30.71 -3.88
C ALA A 184 1.18 -29.87 -2.64
N LEU A 185 2.18 -29.47 -1.83
CA LEU A 185 1.99 -28.48 -0.76
C LEU A 185 1.72 -27.10 -1.36
N TRP A 186 2.50 -26.68 -2.37
CA TRP A 186 2.31 -25.40 -3.02
C TRP A 186 0.92 -25.26 -3.66
N ILE A 187 0.42 -26.30 -4.35
CA ILE A 187 -0.94 -26.30 -4.94
C ILE A 187 -1.99 -26.05 -3.85
N ALA A 188 -1.91 -26.78 -2.74
CA ALA A 188 -2.85 -26.64 -1.63
C ALA A 188 -2.82 -25.22 -1.01
N LEU A 189 -1.61 -24.63 -0.87
CA LEU A 189 -1.45 -23.26 -0.39
C LEU A 189 -1.98 -22.23 -1.39
N ARG A 190 -1.69 -22.41 -2.68
CA ARG A 190 -2.14 -21.51 -3.76
C ARG A 190 -3.66 -21.42 -3.80
N ASP A 191 -4.35 -22.55 -3.79
CA ASP A 191 -5.82 -22.59 -3.86
C ASP A 191 -6.44 -21.84 -2.66
N LYS A 192 -5.83 -21.97 -1.47
CA LYS A 192 -6.27 -21.26 -0.26
C LYS A 192 -5.99 -19.77 -0.29
N VAL A 193 -4.85 -19.35 -0.85
CA VAL A 193 -4.54 -17.93 -1.03
C VAL A 193 -5.48 -17.29 -2.07
N GLN A 194 -5.75 -17.98 -3.19
CA GLN A 194 -6.63 -17.49 -4.25
C GLN A 194 -8.10 -17.36 -3.81
N GLN A 195 -8.54 -18.18 -2.86
CA GLN A 195 -9.88 -18.08 -2.25
C GLN A 195 -10.04 -16.85 -1.34
N ARG A 196 -8.97 -16.13 -1.00
CA ARG A 196 -9.06 -14.89 -0.21
C ARG A 196 -9.43 -13.73 -1.13
N PHE A 197 -10.65 -13.25 -0.98
CA PHE A 197 -11.14 -12.02 -1.60
C PHE A 197 -11.27 -10.92 -0.55
N GLY A 198 -10.79 -9.72 -0.87
CA GLY A 198 -11.01 -8.51 -0.07
C GLY A 198 -12.21 -7.71 -0.57
N ALA A 199 -12.55 -6.62 0.13
CA ALA A 199 -13.56 -5.64 -0.32
C ALA A 199 -13.18 -4.96 -1.65
N PHE A 200 -11.91 -5.03 -2.04
CA PHE A 200 -11.41 -4.65 -3.36
C PHE A 200 -11.24 -5.86 -4.29
N SER A 201 -11.34 -5.60 -5.60
CA SER A 201 -11.16 -6.52 -6.73
C SER A 201 -9.73 -7.10 -6.90
N PHE A 202 -8.97 -7.28 -5.82
CA PHE A 202 -7.67 -7.93 -5.87
C PHE A 202 -7.83 -9.43 -5.73
N SER A 203 -7.42 -10.19 -6.74
CA SER A 203 -7.12 -11.61 -6.53
C SER A 203 -5.95 -11.71 -5.55
N GLY A 204 -6.03 -12.60 -4.56
CA GLY A 204 -4.93 -12.87 -3.62
C GLY A 204 -3.60 -13.18 -4.32
N ALA A 205 -3.62 -13.58 -5.60
CA ALA A 205 -2.44 -13.78 -6.42
C ALA A 205 -1.60 -12.50 -6.64
N TYR A 206 -2.24 -11.33 -6.75
CA TYR A 206 -1.55 -10.06 -7.06
C TYR A 206 -1.22 -9.24 -5.81
N TYR A 207 -1.59 -9.71 -4.62
CA TYR A 207 -1.46 -8.96 -3.38
C TYR A 207 -0.06 -8.37 -3.16
N PRO A 208 1.05 -9.14 -3.27
CA PRO A 208 2.38 -8.59 -3.00
C PRO A 208 2.75 -7.46 -3.96
N THR A 209 2.44 -7.62 -5.25
CA THR A 209 2.72 -6.64 -6.29
C THR A 209 1.91 -5.36 -6.09
N VAL A 210 0.64 -5.50 -5.71
CA VAL A 210 -0.25 -4.35 -5.43
C VAL A 210 0.23 -3.61 -4.19
N LEU A 211 0.52 -4.32 -3.10
CA LEU A 211 1.03 -3.70 -1.88
C LEU A 211 2.35 -2.98 -2.13
N ASP A 212 3.26 -3.56 -2.89
CA ASP A 212 4.51 -2.90 -3.28
C ASP A 212 4.25 -1.61 -4.08
N ASP A 213 3.35 -1.64 -5.08
CA ASP A 213 2.97 -0.43 -5.84
C ASP A 213 2.32 0.66 -4.96
N LEU A 214 1.50 0.26 -3.98
CA LEU A 214 0.95 1.19 -2.99
C LEU A 214 2.06 1.84 -2.17
N ILE A 215 3.03 1.07 -1.65
CA ILE A 215 4.18 1.61 -0.90
C ILE A 215 4.99 2.56 -1.78
N ASP A 216 5.17 2.26 -3.07
CA ASP A 216 5.87 3.15 -4.00
C ASP A 216 5.13 4.45 -4.28
N LYS A 217 3.79 4.41 -4.36
CA LYS A 217 2.97 5.62 -4.46
C LYS A 217 3.11 6.48 -3.20
N ASP A 218 3.08 5.86 -2.02
CA ASP A 218 3.23 6.53 -0.72
C ASP A 218 4.60 7.21 -0.56
N GLU A 219 5.68 6.52 -0.94
CA GLU A 219 7.04 7.07 -0.87
C GLU A 219 7.26 8.25 -1.84
N ARG A 220 6.66 8.18 -3.03
CA ARG A 220 6.67 9.30 -4.00
C ARG A 220 5.86 10.49 -3.48
N ALA A 221 4.67 10.23 -2.93
CA ALA A 221 3.83 11.27 -2.34
C ALA A 221 4.55 12.00 -1.19
N GLN A 222 5.16 11.26 -0.27
CA GLN A 222 5.92 11.84 0.85
C GLN A 222 7.09 12.71 0.37
N SER A 223 7.80 12.26 -0.67
CA SER A 223 8.96 13.00 -1.22
C SER A 223 8.53 14.28 -1.95
N SER A 224 7.38 14.25 -2.61
CA SER A 224 6.83 15.41 -3.34
C SER A 224 6.09 16.39 -2.44
N MET A 225 5.55 15.92 -1.32
CA MET A 225 4.66 16.68 -0.43
C MET A 225 5.29 16.86 0.94
N ALA A 226 6.49 17.42 1.02
CA ALA A 226 7.02 17.92 2.27
C ALA A 226 6.07 19.03 2.78
N TYR A 227 5.02 18.63 3.51
CA TYR A 227 3.98 19.53 4.00
C TYR A 227 4.65 20.51 4.96
N THR A 228 5.01 21.66 4.40
CA THR A 228 5.39 22.84 5.14
C THR A 228 4.19 23.75 5.03
N PRO A 229 3.53 24.10 6.16
CA PRO A 229 2.40 25.00 6.10
C PRO A 229 2.87 26.31 5.47
N LYS A 230 2.45 26.55 4.22
CA LYS A 230 2.71 27.81 3.52
C LYS A 230 2.06 28.95 4.32
N SER A 231 2.68 30.13 4.28
CA SER A 231 2.10 31.33 4.86
C SER A 231 0.76 31.61 4.16
N GLY A 232 -0.36 31.49 4.87
CA GLY A 232 -1.72 31.62 4.31
C GLY A 232 -2.59 30.36 4.41
N MET A 233 -2.03 29.20 4.78
CA MET A 233 -2.82 27.97 4.96
C MET A 233 -3.87 28.13 6.08
N PRO A 234 -5.09 27.57 5.92
CA PRO A 234 -6.07 27.55 7.00
C PRO A 234 -5.47 26.87 8.24
N THR A 235 -5.82 27.37 9.43
CA THR A 235 -5.38 26.73 10.68
C THR A 235 -5.77 25.25 10.67
N GLN A 236 -4.90 24.37 11.19
CA GLN A 236 -5.14 22.92 11.26
C GLN A 236 -6.52 22.56 11.83
N SER A 237 -7.03 23.39 12.75
CA SER A 237 -8.36 23.23 13.33
C SER A 237 -9.50 23.43 12.32
N VAL A 238 -9.38 24.34 11.34
CA VAL A 238 -10.39 24.54 10.29
C VAL A 238 -10.39 23.36 9.33
N ARG A 239 -9.21 22.91 8.90
CA ARG A 239 -9.08 21.71 8.04
C ARG A 239 -9.63 20.47 8.71
N ALA A 240 -9.32 20.25 9.99
CA ALA A 240 -9.84 19.12 10.75
C ALA A 240 -11.39 19.11 10.84
N ARG A 241 -12.02 20.28 11.04
CA ARG A 241 -13.50 20.40 11.03
C ARG A 241 -14.11 20.01 9.69
N VAL A 242 -13.48 20.46 8.60
CA VAL A 242 -13.95 20.16 7.24
C VAL A 242 -13.80 18.67 6.93
N CYS A 243 -12.70 18.02 7.34
CA CYS A 243 -12.55 16.58 7.20
C CYS A 243 -13.55 15.79 8.06
N GLU A 244 -13.85 16.23 9.27
CA GLU A 244 -14.91 15.63 10.10
C GLU A 244 -16.29 15.76 9.43
N GLU A 245 -16.63 16.95 8.90
CA GLU A 245 -17.89 17.16 8.16
C GLU A 245 -17.96 16.27 6.91
N LEU A 246 -16.84 16.11 6.19
CA LEU A 246 -16.72 15.24 5.02
C LEU A 246 -16.97 13.78 5.37
N PHE A 247 -16.40 13.30 6.49
CA PHE A 247 -16.60 11.95 6.98
C PHE A 247 -18.06 11.69 7.31
N ILE A 248 -18.68 12.60 8.08
CA ILE A 248 -20.10 12.52 8.45
C ILE A 248 -20.98 12.53 7.20
N PHE A 249 -20.69 13.40 6.24
CA PHE A 249 -21.43 13.43 4.98
C PHE A 249 -21.31 12.11 4.23
N THR A 250 -20.10 11.55 4.13
CA THR A 250 -19.85 10.27 3.43
C THR A 250 -20.72 9.15 3.99
N ILE A 251 -20.85 9.05 5.33
CA ILE A 251 -21.63 7.98 5.98
C ILE A 251 -23.14 8.26 5.97
N PHE A 252 -23.56 9.51 6.19
CA PHE A 252 -24.97 9.83 6.49
C PHE A 252 -25.72 10.56 5.38
N CYS A 253 -25.11 10.79 4.21
CA CYS A 253 -25.81 11.47 3.11
C CYS A 253 -26.96 10.63 2.51
N GLY A 254 -27.01 9.32 2.76
CA GLY A 254 -28.03 8.42 2.20
C GLY A 254 -27.69 7.89 0.81
N VAL A 255 -26.48 8.15 0.33
CA VAL A 255 -25.87 7.52 -0.85
C VAL A 255 -24.83 6.51 -0.34
N PRO A 256 -24.78 5.27 -0.85
CA PRO A 256 -23.83 4.26 -0.38
C PRO A 256 -22.43 4.57 -0.92
N LEU A 257 -21.73 5.50 -0.27
CA LEU A 257 -20.33 5.83 -0.57
C LEU A 257 -19.40 4.92 0.23
N SER A 258 -18.32 4.46 -0.42
CA SER A 258 -17.25 3.73 0.24
C SER A 258 -16.42 4.67 1.12
N LEU A 259 -15.71 4.12 2.11
CA LEU A 259 -14.71 4.90 2.85
C LEU A 259 -13.54 5.33 1.95
N ASP A 260 -13.26 4.60 0.87
CA ASP A 260 -12.25 4.99 -0.11
C ASP A 260 -12.51 6.36 -0.72
N VAL A 261 -13.77 6.66 -1.03
CA VAL A 261 -14.18 7.99 -1.50
C VAL A 261 -13.78 9.07 -0.49
N TYR A 262 -14.02 8.85 0.81
CA TYR A 262 -13.65 9.81 1.85
C TYR A 262 -12.12 9.98 1.93
N PHE A 263 -11.37 8.90 2.04
CA PHE A 263 -9.91 8.99 2.21
C PHE A 263 -9.22 9.55 0.96
N LEU A 264 -9.73 9.23 -0.23
CA LEU A 264 -9.28 9.83 -1.49
C LEU A 264 -9.59 11.33 -1.49
N ALA A 265 -10.81 11.74 -1.13
CA ALA A 265 -11.20 13.15 -1.08
C ALA A 265 -10.33 13.98 -0.13
N VAL A 266 -10.03 13.46 1.07
CA VAL A 266 -9.13 14.11 2.03
C VAL A 266 -7.74 14.30 1.43
N ALA A 267 -7.21 13.29 0.77
CA ALA A 267 -5.89 13.34 0.19
C ALA A 267 -5.80 14.27 -1.04
N LEU A 268 -6.85 14.32 -1.87
CA LEU A 268 -6.97 15.29 -2.96
C LEU A 268 -7.05 16.73 -2.44
N LEU A 269 -7.85 16.95 -1.38
CA LEU A 269 -7.97 18.25 -0.73
C LEU A 269 -6.61 18.73 -0.21
N ASP A 270 -5.89 17.91 0.56
CA ASP A 270 -4.59 18.29 1.12
C ASP A 270 -3.55 18.59 0.03
N ARG A 271 -3.55 17.82 -1.06
CA ARG A 271 -2.69 18.05 -2.22
C ARG A 271 -3.02 19.37 -2.92
N PHE A 272 -4.30 19.67 -3.09
CA PHE A 272 -4.74 20.93 -3.68
C PHE A 272 -4.30 22.12 -2.81
N LEU A 273 -4.53 22.05 -1.50
CA LEU A 273 -4.14 23.10 -0.55
C LEU A 273 -2.62 23.26 -0.46
N ALA A 274 -1.84 22.19 -0.69
CA ALA A 274 -0.39 22.31 -0.78
C ALA A 274 0.07 23.13 -2.00
N LEU A 275 -0.74 23.22 -3.05
CA LEU A 275 -0.44 23.93 -4.30
C LEU A 275 -1.09 25.31 -4.40
N ARG A 276 -2.25 25.51 -3.77
CA ARG A 276 -3.05 26.74 -3.87
C ARG A 276 -3.31 27.36 -2.51
N ASP A 277 -3.16 28.68 -2.43
CA ASP A 277 -3.57 29.43 -1.25
C ASP A 277 -5.08 29.62 -1.28
N THR A 278 -5.78 28.93 -0.37
CA THR A 278 -7.24 28.91 -0.31
C THR A 278 -7.74 29.58 0.96
N PRO A 279 -8.66 30.56 0.88
CA PRO A 279 -9.22 31.20 2.06
C PRO A 279 -10.06 30.21 2.88
N LYS A 280 -10.09 30.40 4.20
CA LYS A 280 -10.77 29.48 5.14
C LYS A 280 -12.27 29.32 4.83
N GLU A 281 -12.90 30.36 4.27
CA GLU A 281 -14.32 30.39 3.90
C GLU A 281 -14.66 29.45 2.74
N GLU A 282 -13.68 29.19 1.87
CA GLU A 282 -13.85 28.34 0.68
C GLU A 282 -13.45 26.89 0.92
N LEU A 283 -12.84 26.59 2.07
CA LEU A 283 -12.35 25.23 2.36
C LEU A 283 -13.46 24.17 2.30
N ARG A 284 -14.67 24.54 2.75
CA ARG A 284 -15.86 23.67 2.69
C ARG A 284 -16.34 23.44 1.25
N LEU A 285 -16.12 24.39 0.34
CA LEU A 285 -16.43 24.23 -1.07
C LEU A 285 -15.47 23.24 -1.72
N TYR A 286 -14.16 23.45 -1.54
CA TYR A 286 -13.14 22.56 -2.11
C TYR A 286 -13.15 21.15 -1.50
N SER A 287 -13.55 20.99 -0.24
CA SER A 287 -13.72 19.65 0.33
C SER A 287 -14.85 18.88 -0.33
N MET A 288 -15.99 19.53 -0.58
CA MET A 288 -17.12 18.89 -1.25
C MET A 288 -16.85 18.63 -2.73
N ALA A 289 -16.14 19.53 -3.40
CA ALA A 289 -15.64 19.29 -4.74
C ALA A 289 -14.65 18.10 -4.79
N SER A 290 -13.76 17.99 -3.79
CA SER A 290 -12.85 16.84 -3.66
C SER A 290 -13.59 15.52 -3.44
N LEU A 291 -14.70 15.52 -2.67
CA LEU A 291 -15.55 14.34 -2.48
C LEU A 291 -16.28 13.94 -3.75
N LEU A 292 -16.85 14.91 -4.46
CA LEU A 292 -17.50 14.69 -5.75
C LEU A 292 -16.53 14.05 -6.74
N LEU A 293 -15.33 14.61 -6.83
CA LEU A 293 -14.27 14.12 -7.70
C LEU A 293 -13.79 12.73 -7.28
N ALA A 294 -13.55 12.50 -6.00
CA ALA A 294 -13.19 11.19 -5.46
C ALA A 294 -14.25 10.13 -5.77
N SER A 295 -15.54 10.48 -5.70
CA SER A 295 -16.64 9.55 -6.03
C SER A 295 -16.71 9.16 -7.50
N LYS A 296 -16.12 9.97 -8.40
CA LYS A 296 -15.97 9.65 -9.83
C LYS A 296 -14.73 8.80 -10.10
N CYS A 297 -13.67 9.00 -9.31
CA CYS A 297 -12.43 8.25 -9.42
C CYS A 297 -12.52 6.87 -8.79
N ASP A 298 -13.28 6.75 -7.70
CA ASP A 298 -13.59 5.47 -7.08
C ASP A 298 -14.53 4.70 -7.99
N HIS A 299 -14.23 3.42 -8.26
CA HIS A 299 -15.05 2.58 -9.14
C HIS A 299 -16.39 2.16 -8.50
N SER A 300 -16.77 2.81 -7.39
CA SER A 300 -18.00 2.56 -6.65
C SER A 300 -19.20 3.20 -7.35
N TRP A 301 -20.26 2.40 -7.55
CA TRP A 301 -21.56 2.89 -7.98
C TRP A 301 -22.50 3.02 -6.77
N PRO A 302 -23.22 4.15 -6.61
CA PRO A 302 -23.38 5.27 -7.53
C PRO A 302 -22.39 6.42 -7.30
N THR A 303 -22.06 7.14 -8.38
CA THR A 303 -21.32 8.41 -8.29
C THR A 303 -22.19 9.51 -7.66
N LEU A 304 -21.57 10.41 -6.90
CA LEU A 304 -22.29 11.49 -6.23
C LEU A 304 -22.81 12.54 -7.23
N ASP A 305 -24.10 12.95 -7.16
CA ASP A 305 -24.66 13.99 -8.03
C ASP A 305 -24.28 15.40 -7.49
N PRO A 306 -23.68 16.29 -8.30
CA PRO A 306 -23.35 17.65 -7.87
C PRO A 306 -24.58 18.46 -7.41
N ARG A 307 -25.77 18.23 -7.97
CA ARG A 307 -27.03 18.87 -7.53
C ARG A 307 -27.41 18.43 -6.13
N PHE A 308 -27.24 17.13 -5.84
CA PHE A 308 -27.51 16.59 -4.53
C PHE A 308 -26.60 17.22 -3.46
N VAL A 309 -25.30 17.35 -3.76
CA VAL A 309 -24.33 18.04 -2.89
C VAL A 309 -24.71 19.50 -2.70
N ALA A 310 -25.05 20.20 -3.78
CA ALA A 310 -25.45 21.61 -3.74
C ALA A 310 -26.62 21.85 -2.77
N VAL A 311 -27.67 21.02 -2.86
CA VAL A 311 -28.84 21.09 -1.98
C VAL A 311 -28.47 20.76 -0.53
N LYS A 312 -27.77 19.65 -0.29
CA LYS A 312 -27.44 19.19 1.08
C LYS A 312 -26.50 20.14 1.82
N MET A 313 -25.50 20.67 1.11
CA MET A 313 -24.47 21.52 1.72
C MET A 313 -24.77 23.02 1.64
N LYS A 314 -25.87 23.40 0.96
CA LYS A 314 -26.26 24.79 0.68
C LYS A 314 -25.14 25.55 -0.04
N LEU A 315 -24.52 24.88 -1.01
CA LEU A 315 -23.46 25.42 -1.84
C LEU A 315 -23.97 25.54 -3.28
N PRO A 316 -23.68 26.65 -4.00
CA PRO A 316 -24.09 26.77 -5.40
C PRO A 316 -23.45 25.68 -6.25
N GLN A 317 -24.25 24.98 -7.07
CA GLN A 317 -23.76 23.89 -7.92
C GLN A 317 -22.63 24.36 -8.85
N GLU A 318 -22.79 25.52 -9.48
CA GLU A 318 -21.78 26.09 -10.38
C GLU A 318 -20.43 26.26 -9.68
N LYS A 319 -20.44 26.77 -8.43
CA LYS A 319 -19.21 26.92 -7.64
C LYS A 319 -18.55 25.58 -7.31
N ILE A 320 -19.34 24.54 -7.03
CA ILE A 320 -18.80 23.20 -6.75
C ILE A 320 -18.12 22.65 -8.01
N MET A 321 -18.75 22.83 -9.19
CA MET A 321 -18.20 22.36 -10.45
C MET A 321 -16.93 23.12 -10.85
N THR A 322 -16.89 24.44 -10.65
CA THR A 322 -15.68 25.25 -10.87
C THR A 322 -14.55 24.83 -9.93
N ALA A 323 -14.85 24.62 -8.64
CA ALA A 323 -13.86 24.14 -7.68
C ALA A 323 -13.34 22.74 -8.03
N GLU A 324 -14.19 21.85 -8.54
CA GLU A 324 -13.78 20.53 -9.04
C GLU A 324 -12.82 20.65 -10.21
N GLU A 325 -13.11 21.51 -11.19
CA GLU A 325 -12.23 21.77 -12.33
C GLU A 325 -10.88 22.31 -11.88
N GLU A 326 -10.85 23.27 -10.95
CA GLU A 326 -9.61 23.83 -10.40
C GLU A 326 -8.75 22.79 -9.68
N ILE A 327 -9.38 21.87 -8.93
CA ILE A 327 -8.66 20.75 -8.28
C ILE A 327 -8.00 19.87 -9.33
N VAL A 328 -8.76 19.45 -10.35
CA VAL A 328 -8.24 18.58 -11.42
C VAL A 328 -7.09 19.26 -12.17
N GLN A 329 -7.23 20.54 -12.50
CA GLN A 329 -6.20 21.32 -13.17
C GLN A 329 -4.94 21.48 -12.30
N ALA A 330 -5.09 21.79 -11.01
CA ALA A 330 -3.97 21.94 -10.09
C ALA A 330 -3.21 20.61 -9.89
N LEU A 331 -3.93 19.49 -9.83
CA LEU A 331 -3.35 18.16 -9.67
C LEU A 331 -2.93 17.51 -10.99
N GLN A 332 -3.13 18.18 -12.13
CA GLN A 332 -2.78 17.66 -13.46
C GLN A 332 -3.34 16.25 -13.74
N PHE A 333 -4.59 16.01 -13.32
CA PHE A 333 -5.26 14.71 -13.41
C PHE A 333 -4.57 13.54 -12.67
N ASP A 334 -3.58 13.81 -11.81
CA ASP A 334 -2.96 12.78 -10.98
C ASP A 334 -3.85 12.44 -9.78
N MET A 335 -4.82 11.55 -10.00
CA MET A 335 -5.81 11.14 -8.99
C MET A 335 -5.51 9.77 -8.37
N SER A 336 -4.53 9.05 -8.91
CA SER A 336 -4.18 7.68 -8.49
C SER A 336 -3.19 7.69 -7.32
N ILE A 337 -3.73 7.87 -6.12
CA ILE A 337 -2.93 7.93 -4.89
C ILE A 337 -3.22 6.79 -3.94
N SER A 338 -2.21 6.39 -3.18
CA SER A 338 -2.36 5.45 -2.07
C SER A 338 -2.92 6.17 -0.85
N THR A 339 -4.04 5.71 -0.32
CA THR A 339 -4.67 6.30 0.87
C THR A 339 -4.48 5.41 2.09
N LEU A 340 -4.73 5.96 3.28
CA LEU A 340 -4.66 5.22 4.54
C LEU A 340 -5.59 4.00 4.56
N HIS A 341 -6.78 4.12 3.95
CA HIS A 341 -7.75 3.03 3.86
C HIS A 341 -7.30 1.90 2.93
N HIS A 342 -6.73 2.21 1.76
CA HIS A 342 -6.14 1.20 0.87
C HIS A 342 -5.09 0.32 1.58
N PHE A 343 -4.21 0.95 2.37
CA PHE A 343 -3.24 0.20 3.17
C PHE A 343 -3.91 -0.61 4.28
N CYS A 344 -4.87 -0.03 5.01
CA CYS A 344 -5.57 -0.74 6.07
C CYS A 344 -6.23 -2.02 5.56
N GLU A 345 -6.98 -1.94 4.47
CA GLU A 345 -7.65 -3.09 3.86
C GLU A 345 -6.64 -4.12 3.36
N ALA A 346 -5.55 -3.68 2.72
CA ALA A 346 -4.48 -4.58 2.27
C ALA A 346 -3.85 -5.35 3.45
N LEU A 347 -3.47 -4.65 4.52
CA LEU A 347 -2.78 -5.28 5.65
C LEU A 347 -3.71 -6.23 6.44
N VAL A 348 -5.00 -5.89 6.57
CA VAL A 348 -6.00 -6.74 7.26
C VAL A 348 -6.33 -8.01 6.46
N LEU A 349 -6.29 -7.96 5.13
CA LEU A 349 -6.67 -9.08 4.26
C LEU A 349 -5.92 -10.38 4.58
N HIS A 350 -4.63 -10.28 4.94
CA HIS A 350 -3.78 -11.42 5.24
C HIS A 350 -3.63 -11.74 6.73
N GLN A 351 -4.29 -10.97 7.59
CA GLN A 351 -4.32 -11.20 9.03
C GLN A 351 -4.87 -12.59 9.36
N ASP A 352 -4.27 -13.25 10.35
CA ASP A 352 -4.82 -14.49 10.89
C ASP A 352 -4.83 -14.49 12.43
N PRO A 353 -6.01 -14.59 13.08
CA PRO A 353 -7.34 -14.83 12.51
C PRO A 353 -7.91 -13.66 11.69
N PRO A 354 -8.88 -13.93 10.79
CA PRO A 354 -9.60 -12.90 10.07
C PRO A 354 -10.18 -11.85 11.03
N ALA A 355 -10.04 -10.57 10.67
CA ALA A 355 -10.49 -9.48 11.52
C ALA A 355 -11.99 -9.56 11.83
N SER A 356 -12.33 -9.48 13.12
CA SER A 356 -13.73 -9.43 13.57
C SER A 356 -14.40 -8.11 13.13
N PRO A 357 -15.74 -8.05 13.09
CA PRO A 357 -16.45 -6.80 12.83
C PRO A 357 -16.06 -5.67 13.80
N GLU A 358 -15.83 -6.00 15.08
CA GLU A 358 -15.33 -5.07 16.09
C GLU A 358 -13.94 -4.53 15.73
N GLN A 359 -12.99 -5.40 15.36
CA GLN A 359 -11.65 -4.95 14.98
C GLN A 359 -11.69 -4.07 13.73
N ARG A 360 -12.54 -4.39 12.75
CA ARG A 360 -12.72 -3.57 11.53
C ARG A 360 -13.26 -2.18 11.87
N HIS A 361 -14.32 -2.09 12.67
CA HIS A 361 -14.84 -0.78 13.12
C HIS A 361 -13.81 0.01 13.92
N LEU A 362 -13.04 -0.67 14.78
CA LEU A 362 -11.95 -0.01 15.50
C LEU A 362 -10.91 0.53 14.54
N LEU A 363 -10.48 -0.27 13.55
CA LEU A 363 -9.55 0.17 12.52
C LEU A 363 -10.05 1.41 11.79
N GLU A 364 -11.28 1.37 11.26
CA GLU A 364 -11.92 2.52 10.62
C GLU A 364 -11.88 3.77 11.50
N TYR A 365 -12.22 3.65 12.79
CA TYR A 365 -12.14 4.74 13.75
C TYR A 365 -10.71 5.30 13.91
N LEU A 366 -9.71 4.42 14.04
CA LEU A 366 -8.31 4.82 14.18
C LEU A 366 -7.81 5.58 12.94
N ILE A 367 -8.07 5.05 11.74
CA ILE A 367 -7.62 5.67 10.50
C ILE A 367 -8.40 6.95 10.17
N ALA A 368 -9.69 7.00 10.46
CA ALA A 368 -10.48 8.23 10.32
C ALA A 368 -9.97 9.32 11.27
N SER A 369 -9.63 8.97 12.51
CA SER A 369 -9.03 9.90 13.48
C SER A 369 -7.69 10.46 12.98
N LEU A 370 -6.83 9.60 12.43
CA LEU A 370 -5.58 10.04 11.81
C LEU A 370 -5.82 10.99 10.63
N SER A 371 -6.78 10.66 9.76
CA SER A 371 -7.08 11.48 8.58
C SER A 371 -7.58 12.89 8.92
N ILE A 372 -8.21 13.09 10.08
CA ILE A 372 -8.69 14.39 10.56
C ILE A 372 -7.52 15.23 11.12
N HIS A 373 -6.61 14.57 11.84
CA HIS A 373 -5.57 15.25 12.63
C HIS A 373 -4.19 15.33 11.95
N THR A 374 -4.01 14.66 10.82
CA THR A 374 -2.78 14.67 10.02
C THR A 374 -3.08 15.08 8.57
N TYR A 375 -2.07 15.60 7.89
CA TYR A 375 -2.17 15.90 6.45
C TYR A 375 -1.67 14.72 5.62
N TYR A 376 -2.26 14.55 4.44
CA TYR A 376 -1.75 13.63 3.45
C TYR A 376 -0.31 14.02 3.04
N GLY A 377 0.58 13.02 3.02
CA GLY A 377 2.01 13.23 2.77
C GLY A 377 2.84 13.67 3.98
N GLN A 378 2.22 14.07 5.10
CA GLN A 378 2.95 14.43 6.34
C GLN A 378 3.70 13.23 6.93
N TYR A 379 3.05 12.06 6.92
CA TYR A 379 3.61 10.78 7.33
C TYR A 379 3.33 9.74 6.26
N LYS A 380 4.17 8.71 6.18
CA LYS A 380 3.92 7.53 5.32
C LYS A 380 2.58 6.91 5.70
N GLN A 381 1.65 6.86 4.75
CA GLN A 381 0.33 6.27 4.95
C GLN A 381 0.45 4.78 5.28
N SER A 382 1.42 4.09 4.70
CA SER A 382 1.72 2.68 5.00
C SER A 382 2.09 2.46 6.47
N CYS A 383 2.95 3.31 7.04
CA CYS A 383 3.36 3.23 8.44
C CYS A 383 2.21 3.62 9.40
N LEU A 384 1.39 4.62 9.04
CA LEU A 384 0.19 4.98 9.80
C LEU A 384 -0.83 3.85 9.85
N ALA A 385 -1.07 3.18 8.72
CA ALA A 385 -1.97 2.02 8.64
C ALA A 385 -1.43 0.85 9.48
N ALA A 386 -0.12 0.57 9.40
CA ALA A 386 0.51 -0.47 10.21
C ALA A 386 0.41 -0.17 11.72
N ALA A 387 0.57 1.09 12.13
CA ALA A 387 0.39 1.52 13.52
C ALA A 387 -1.07 1.31 14.00
N ALA A 388 -2.05 1.68 13.16
CA ALA A 388 -3.46 1.46 13.47
C ALA A 388 -3.80 -0.04 13.56
N LEU A 389 -3.29 -0.86 12.64
CA LEU A 389 -3.46 -2.31 12.66
C LEU A 389 -2.85 -2.92 13.93
N HIS A 390 -1.65 -2.52 14.30
CA HIS A 390 -1.01 -2.99 15.53
C HIS A 390 -1.85 -2.68 16.78
N SER A 391 -2.35 -1.44 16.92
CA SER A 391 -3.23 -1.07 18.03
C SER A 391 -4.56 -1.83 18.02
N SER A 392 -5.16 -2.08 16.86
CA SER A 392 -6.41 -2.85 16.78
C SER A 392 -6.23 -4.33 17.12
N ARG A 393 -5.10 -4.92 16.73
CA ARG A 393 -4.73 -6.30 17.09
C ARG A 393 -4.56 -6.45 18.60
N HIS A 394 -3.95 -5.48 19.27
CA HIS A 394 -3.87 -5.46 20.73
C HIS A 394 -5.26 -5.45 21.38
N ALA A 395 -6.18 -4.61 20.90
CA ALA A 395 -7.56 -4.62 21.39
C ALA A 395 -8.27 -5.96 21.16
N ALA A 396 -8.04 -6.58 20.01
CA ALA A 396 -8.57 -7.90 19.65
C ALA A 396 -7.84 -9.08 20.34
N ARG A 397 -6.84 -8.80 21.20
CA ARG A 397 -6.00 -9.80 21.90
C ARG A 397 -5.30 -10.78 20.95
N LEU A 398 -4.90 -10.31 19.78
CA LEU A 398 -4.13 -11.08 18.82
C LEU A 398 -2.64 -11.00 19.13
N ALA A 399 -1.91 -12.08 18.84
CA ALA A 399 -0.47 -12.18 19.08
C ALA A 399 0.25 -11.04 18.34
N THR A 400 0.89 -10.13 19.07
CA THR A 400 1.49 -8.93 18.48
C THR A 400 2.86 -8.72 19.12
N GLY A 401 3.90 -8.74 18.30
CA GLY A 401 5.30 -8.58 18.68
C GLY A 401 5.80 -7.14 18.53
N GLU A 402 7.12 -6.98 18.48
CA GLU A 402 7.76 -5.68 18.36
C GLU A 402 7.58 -5.07 16.96
N LEU A 403 7.25 -3.78 16.92
CA LEU A 403 7.13 -3.00 15.70
C LEU A 403 8.50 -2.60 15.14
N SER A 404 8.53 -2.30 13.84
CA SER A 404 9.66 -1.60 13.24
C SER A 404 9.78 -0.18 13.77
N GLU A 405 11.00 0.36 13.77
CA GLU A 405 11.30 1.71 14.25
C GLU A 405 10.40 2.77 13.58
N SER A 406 10.20 2.64 12.27
CA SER A 406 9.34 3.54 11.49
C SER A 406 7.87 3.54 11.90
N VAL A 407 7.34 2.39 12.31
CA VAL A 407 5.93 2.27 12.74
C VAL A 407 5.79 2.67 14.22
N CYS A 408 6.75 2.26 15.05
CA CYS A 408 6.80 2.60 16.47
C CYS A 408 6.83 4.13 16.70
N ALA A 409 7.59 4.86 15.87
CA ALA A 409 7.65 6.33 15.91
C ALA A 409 6.30 7.02 15.67
N LEU A 410 5.32 6.35 15.04
CA LEU A 410 4.01 6.92 14.72
C LEU A 410 2.91 6.54 15.73
N LEU A 411 3.16 5.63 16.68
CA LEU A 411 2.21 5.34 17.75
C LEU A 411 1.82 6.58 18.57
N PRO A 412 2.74 7.49 18.94
CA PRO A 412 2.37 8.73 19.63
C PRO A 412 1.48 9.66 18.79
N VAL A 413 1.62 9.64 17.45
CA VAL A 413 0.78 10.44 16.55
C VAL A 413 -0.67 9.94 16.59
N LEU A 414 -0.85 8.61 16.51
CA LEU A 414 -2.17 8.00 16.64
C LEU A 414 -2.76 8.25 18.04
N TYR A 415 -1.97 8.06 19.10
CA TYR A 415 -2.40 8.35 20.46
C TYR A 415 -2.87 9.80 20.62
N ALA A 416 -2.10 10.78 20.13
CA ALA A 416 -2.46 12.19 20.20
C ALA A 416 -3.73 12.51 19.40
N ALA A 417 -3.95 11.88 18.25
CA ALA A 417 -5.18 12.02 17.48
C ALA A 417 -6.41 11.56 18.29
N LEU A 418 -6.31 10.42 18.98
CA LEU A 418 -7.39 9.91 19.83
C LEU A 418 -7.63 10.79 21.06
N GLN A 419 -6.57 11.33 21.67
CA GLN A 419 -6.73 12.26 22.80
C GLN A 419 -7.47 13.53 22.39
N LYS A 420 -7.20 14.05 21.18
CA LYS A 420 -7.96 15.20 20.65
C LYS A 420 -9.45 14.88 20.55
N ASN A 421 -9.83 13.72 20.03
CA ASN A 421 -11.24 13.33 19.89
C ASN A 421 -12.01 13.28 21.23
N ASN A 422 -11.33 13.10 22.36
CA ASN A 422 -11.95 13.07 23.69
C ASN A 422 -12.39 14.45 24.17
N VAL A 423 -11.86 15.54 23.60
CA VAL A 423 -12.20 16.91 23.99
C VAL A 423 -13.52 17.30 23.35
N GLU A 424 -14.51 17.69 24.15
CA GLU A 424 -15.79 18.18 23.66
C GLU A 424 -15.61 19.35 22.69
N ARG A 425 -16.39 19.37 21.60
CA ARG A 425 -16.36 20.41 20.55
C ARG A 425 -15.03 20.53 19.79
N SER A 426 -14.06 19.65 20.05
CA SER A 426 -12.88 19.53 19.20
C SER A 426 -13.21 18.71 17.94
N PRO A 427 -12.51 18.94 16.82
CA PRO A 427 -12.64 18.09 15.64
C PRO A 427 -12.29 16.64 15.97
N GLY A 428 -13.11 15.71 15.52
CA GLY A 428 -13.00 14.27 15.80
C GLY A 428 -13.85 13.80 16.97
N ASN A 429 -14.46 14.71 17.75
CA ASN A 429 -15.39 14.33 18.80
C ASN A 429 -16.68 13.71 18.25
N LEU A 430 -17.19 14.17 17.09
CA LEU A 430 -18.37 13.58 16.47
C LEU A 430 -18.04 12.19 15.91
N LEU A 431 -16.84 12.04 15.33
CA LEU A 431 -16.32 10.72 14.93
C LEU A 431 -16.31 9.75 16.12
N ARG A 432 -15.81 10.19 17.28
CA ARG A 432 -15.84 9.38 18.51
C ARG A 432 -17.27 9.01 18.91
N GLN A 433 -18.22 9.93 18.81
CA GLN A 433 -19.63 9.65 19.14
C GLN A 433 -20.25 8.61 18.19
N ILE A 434 -19.98 8.69 16.88
CA ILE A 434 -20.46 7.72 15.89
C ILE A 434 -19.95 6.30 16.23
N TYR A 435 -18.65 6.17 16.51
CA TYR A 435 -18.04 4.88 16.85
C TYR A 435 -18.24 4.46 18.32
N ALA A 436 -18.91 5.29 19.14
CA ALA A 436 -19.34 4.90 20.49
C ALA A 436 -20.68 4.15 20.47
N GLN A 437 -21.39 4.20 19.35
CA GLN A 437 -22.70 3.56 19.20
C GLN A 437 -22.58 2.03 19.21
N PRO A 438 -23.57 1.30 19.77
CA PRO A 438 -23.56 -0.17 19.82
C PRO A 438 -23.44 -0.83 18.44
N GLU A 439 -24.02 -0.22 17.40
CA GLU A 439 -23.96 -0.70 16.01
C GLU A 439 -22.51 -0.75 15.49
N ARG A 440 -21.65 0.14 16.01
CA ARG A 440 -20.21 0.21 15.74
C ARG A 440 -19.39 -0.40 16.89
N HIS A 441 -20.01 -1.27 17.69
CA HIS A 441 -19.39 -2.04 18.76
C HIS A 441 -18.75 -1.19 19.86
N ALA A 442 -19.15 0.08 19.99
CA ALA A 442 -18.60 1.03 20.96
C ALA A 442 -17.05 1.13 20.96
N VAL A 443 -16.42 0.88 19.81
CA VAL A 443 -14.96 0.76 19.67
C VAL A 443 -14.22 2.04 20.03
N SER A 444 -14.86 3.21 19.92
CA SER A 444 -14.24 4.48 20.31
C SER A 444 -14.09 4.65 21.83
N LEU A 445 -14.77 3.81 22.62
CA LEU A 445 -14.69 3.79 24.08
C LEU A 445 -13.59 2.84 24.60
N VAL A 446 -12.94 2.09 23.71
CA VAL A 446 -11.82 1.20 24.09
C VAL A 446 -10.72 2.03 24.75
N SER A 447 -10.26 1.57 25.91
CA SER A 447 -9.24 2.27 26.68
C SER A 447 -7.95 2.39 25.87
N THR A 448 -7.37 3.60 25.85
CA THR A 448 -6.07 3.83 25.22
C THR A 448 -4.95 2.99 25.84
N ALA A 449 -5.09 2.55 27.10
CA ALA A 449 -4.14 1.62 27.71
C ALA A 449 -4.12 0.23 27.06
N ILE A 450 -5.26 -0.20 26.50
CA ILE A 450 -5.36 -1.46 25.75
C ILE A 450 -4.75 -1.29 24.35
N LEU A 451 -4.97 -0.13 23.73
CA LEU A 451 -4.47 0.16 22.37
C LEU A 451 -2.96 0.41 22.32
N PHE A 452 -2.36 0.91 23.41
CA PHE A 452 -0.96 1.33 23.48
C PHE A 452 -0.28 0.84 24.76
N PRO A 453 -0.13 -0.48 24.96
CA PRO A 453 0.46 -1.03 26.18
C PRO A 453 1.88 -0.48 26.43
N SER A 454 2.67 -0.31 25.37
CA SER A 454 4.04 0.21 25.44
C SER A 454 4.14 1.69 25.84
N LEU A 455 3.11 2.49 25.59
CA LEU A 455 3.07 3.91 25.99
C LEU A 455 2.56 4.06 27.44
N SER A 456 1.65 3.19 27.88
CA SER A 456 1.13 3.20 29.26
C SER A 456 2.18 2.81 30.31
N CYS A 457 3.12 1.93 29.98
CA CYS A 457 4.22 1.58 30.90
C CYS A 457 5.25 2.71 31.07
N ARG A 458 5.36 3.66 30.13
CA ARG A 458 6.30 4.78 30.24
C ARG A 458 5.76 5.92 31.10
N SER A 459 4.44 6.09 31.21
CA SER A 459 3.84 7.08 32.11
C SER A 459 4.00 6.74 33.60
N SER A 460 4.15 5.46 33.95
CA SER A 460 4.34 5.01 35.35
C SER A 460 5.78 5.13 35.85
N LEU A 461 6.76 5.40 34.98
CA LEU A 461 8.18 5.58 35.37
C LEU A 461 8.59 7.05 35.51
N ASN A 462 7.73 8.00 35.12
CA ASN A 462 7.97 9.45 35.24
C ASN A 462 7.14 10.10 36.37
N THR A 463 6.50 9.28 37.21
CA THR A 463 5.76 9.73 38.39
C THR A 463 6.34 9.09 39.63
N ASP A 464 7.55 9.49 40.00
CA ASP A 464 8.01 9.49 41.39
C ASP A 464 8.81 10.79 41.61
N PRO A 465 8.56 11.51 42.73
CA PRO A 465 9.04 12.88 42.96
C PRO A 465 10.54 13.02 43.21
#